data_AF-G7Z2N7-F1
#
_entry.id   AF-G7Z2N7-F1
#
_cell.length_a   1.000
_cell.length_b   1.000
_cell.length_c   1.000
_cell.angle_alpha   90.00
_cell.angle_beta   90.00
_cell.angle_gamma   90.00
#
_symmetry.space_group_name_H-M   'P 1'
#
loop_
_entity.id
_entity.type
_entity.pdbx_description
1 polymer ?
#
loop_
_entity_poly.entity_id
_entity_poly.type
_entity_poly.pdbx_seq_one_letter_code
_entity_poly.pdbx_strand_id
1 'polypeptide(L)'
;MIEMLTVRLPALFGAAGETDIGWSIAQLVGLCGMLGGMLWPFFRSRRAMLLVQLVPCLGFALHFAMVGAPTAAALNALAALQVLVALALGTSPAFRLVYLLILPVIAAVMAMTWTGLPSVFAAAGMALISLARYQTGVAVFRGTMLVALPCWFVHNCLVGSIPGMVSDLTGIAVNVWRLLSDRTAPRPPTQTGPTPTGPTPTGPTPMPPTAGEAKLS
;
A
#
# COMPACT_ATOMS: atom_id res chain seq x y z
N MET A 1 -27.10 -10.30 -16.04
CA MET A 1 -26.78 -10.80 -14.68
C MET A 1 -26.85 -12.33 -14.61
N ILE A 2 -27.92 -12.96 -15.10
CA ILE A 2 -28.04 -14.43 -15.17
C ILE A 2 -26.99 -15.05 -16.10
N GLU A 3 -26.73 -14.45 -17.26
CA GLU A 3 -25.73 -14.92 -18.24
C GLU A 3 -24.28 -14.90 -17.71
N MET A 4 -23.98 -13.96 -16.81
CA MET A 4 -22.68 -13.84 -16.15
C MET A 4 -22.47 -14.92 -15.09
N LEU A 5 -23.55 -15.39 -14.45
CA LEU A 5 -23.54 -16.47 -13.46
C LEU A 5 -23.60 -17.86 -14.08
N THR A 6 -24.27 -18.03 -15.22
CA THR A 6 -24.47 -19.36 -15.82
C THR A 6 -23.40 -19.74 -16.84
N VAL A 7 -22.85 -18.78 -17.59
CA VAL A 7 -21.86 -19.07 -18.64
C VAL A 7 -20.43 -18.91 -18.14
N ARG A 8 -20.16 -17.86 -17.36
CA ARG A 8 -18.79 -17.55 -16.92
C ARG A 8 -18.35 -18.30 -15.67
N LEU A 9 -19.28 -18.74 -14.82
CA LEU A 9 -18.95 -19.49 -13.60
C LEU A 9 -18.43 -20.90 -13.91
N PRO A 10 -19.06 -21.72 -14.79
CA PRO A 10 -18.51 -23.03 -15.17
C PRO A 10 -17.26 -22.91 -16.05
N ALA A 11 -17.12 -21.83 -16.83
CA ALA A 11 -15.88 -21.52 -17.55
C ALA A 11 -14.74 -21.11 -16.60
N LEU A 12 -15.07 -20.55 -15.42
CA LEU A 12 -14.11 -20.29 -14.33
C LEU A 12 -13.64 -21.57 -13.62
N PHE A 13 -14.46 -22.63 -13.63
CA PHE A 13 -14.23 -23.89 -12.92
C PHE A 13 -13.94 -25.09 -13.85
N GLY A 14 -13.73 -24.88 -15.15
CA GLY A 14 -13.20 -25.91 -16.05
C GLY A 14 -14.15 -27.05 -16.40
N ALA A 15 -15.40 -26.76 -16.79
CA ALA A 15 -16.37 -27.80 -17.17
C ALA A 15 -16.88 -27.72 -18.63
N ALA A 16 -16.12 -27.13 -19.55
CA ALA A 16 -16.44 -27.25 -20.98
C ALA A 16 -15.18 -27.29 -21.84
N GLY A 17 -14.85 -28.49 -22.31
CA GLY A 17 -14.13 -28.75 -23.56
C GLY A 17 -12.63 -28.42 -23.57
N GLU A 18 -11.80 -29.46 -23.64
CA GLU A 18 -10.42 -29.44 -24.19
C GLU A 18 -9.60 -28.19 -23.87
N THR A 19 -9.00 -28.19 -22.68
CA THR A 19 -8.10 -27.15 -22.23
C THR A 19 -6.76 -27.24 -22.96
N ASP A 20 -6.59 -26.47 -24.03
CA ASP A 20 -5.36 -25.69 -24.15
C ASP A 20 -5.32 -24.78 -22.90
N ILE A 21 -4.54 -25.16 -21.88
CA ILE A 21 -4.27 -24.31 -20.70
C ILE A 21 -3.32 -23.18 -21.14
N GLY A 22 -3.72 -22.43 -22.16
CA GLY A 22 -3.05 -21.24 -22.62
C GLY A 22 -3.36 -20.14 -21.62
N TRP A 23 -2.52 -19.98 -20.60
CA TRP A 23 -2.56 -18.81 -19.74
C TRP A 23 -2.50 -17.56 -20.62
N SER A 24 -3.58 -16.78 -20.69
CA SER A 24 -3.53 -15.52 -21.43
C SER A 24 -2.43 -14.63 -20.83
N ILE A 25 -1.70 -13.90 -21.67
CA ILE A 25 -0.61 -13.01 -21.26
C ILE A 25 -1.08 -12.05 -20.14
N ALA A 26 -2.35 -11.64 -20.20
CA ALA A 26 -2.97 -10.83 -19.16
C ALA A 26 -2.94 -11.50 -17.79
N GLN A 27 -3.28 -12.78 -17.69
CA GLN A 27 -3.28 -13.53 -16.42
C GLN A 27 -1.85 -13.74 -15.89
N LEU A 28 -0.87 -14.00 -16.76
CA LEU A 28 0.53 -14.11 -16.36
C LEU A 28 1.08 -12.80 -15.77
N VAL A 29 0.78 -11.67 -16.41
CA VAL A 29 1.14 -10.34 -15.89
C VAL A 29 0.41 -10.04 -14.57
N GLY A 30 -0.86 -10.41 -14.47
CA GLY A 30 -1.63 -10.30 -13.24
C GLY A 30 -1.03 -11.16 -12.11
N LEU A 31 -0.52 -12.35 -12.41
CA LEU A 31 0.16 -13.21 -11.47
C LEU A 31 1.44 -12.56 -10.92
N CYS A 32 2.24 -11.94 -11.79
CA CYS A 32 3.42 -11.16 -11.35
C CYS A 32 3.02 -10.03 -10.40
N GLY A 33 1.94 -9.30 -10.72
CA GLY A 33 1.39 -8.26 -9.85
C GLY A 33 0.94 -8.81 -8.49
N MET A 34 0.21 -9.93 -8.49
CA MET A 34 -0.25 -10.63 -7.29
C MET A 34 0.92 -11.04 -6.39
N LEU A 35 1.96 -11.67 -6.95
CA LEU A 35 3.13 -12.11 -6.17
C LEU A 35 3.84 -10.93 -5.48
N GLY A 36 4.00 -9.80 -6.18
CA GLY A 36 4.52 -8.57 -5.56
C GLY A 36 3.61 -8.04 -4.45
N GLY A 37 2.29 -8.11 -4.64
CA GLY A 37 1.27 -7.77 -3.65
C GLY A 37 1.31 -8.64 -2.39
N MET A 38 1.70 -9.91 -2.53
CA MET A 38 1.87 -10.84 -1.42
C MET A 38 3.21 -10.63 -0.70
N LEU A 39 4.26 -10.25 -1.42
CA LEU A 39 5.63 -10.24 -0.91
C LEU A 39 6.02 -8.94 -0.18
N TRP A 40 5.49 -7.78 -0.59
CA TRP A 40 5.85 -6.48 0.01
C TRP A 40 5.68 -6.39 1.56
N PRO A 41 4.70 -7.04 2.21
CA PRO A 41 4.52 -6.94 3.66
C PRO A 41 5.61 -7.65 4.48
N PHE A 42 6.45 -8.48 3.85
CA PHE A 42 7.52 -9.23 4.53
C PHE A 42 8.82 -8.43 4.68
N PHE A 43 8.96 -7.30 3.98
CA PHE A 43 10.15 -6.46 4.06
C PHE A 43 10.11 -5.53 5.28
N ARG A 44 11.25 -5.38 5.96
CA ARG A 44 11.36 -4.62 7.22
C ARG A 44 11.72 -3.14 7.03
N SER A 45 12.30 -2.76 5.89
CA SER A 45 12.65 -1.37 5.60
C SER A 45 11.58 -0.71 4.73
N ARG A 46 11.21 0.53 5.08
CA ARG A 46 10.19 1.31 4.33
C ARG A 46 10.54 1.42 2.84
N ARG A 47 11.81 1.63 2.52
CA ARG A 47 12.29 1.74 1.14
C ARG A 47 12.13 0.43 0.38
N ALA A 48 12.46 -0.71 0.99
CA ALA A 48 12.26 -2.02 0.34
C ALA A 48 10.77 -2.35 0.15
N MET A 49 9.92 -2.05 1.15
CA MET A 49 8.46 -2.22 1.00
C MET A 49 7.91 -1.42 -0.18
N LEU A 50 8.33 -0.16 -0.33
CA LEU A 50 7.91 0.71 -1.43
C LEU A 50 8.41 0.19 -2.79
N LEU A 51 9.68 -0.23 -2.89
CA LEU A 51 10.23 -0.79 -4.12
C LEU A 51 9.48 -2.05 -4.57
N VAL A 52 9.18 -2.96 -3.64
CA VAL A 52 8.43 -4.19 -3.95
C VAL A 52 6.98 -3.85 -4.30
N GLN A 53 6.41 -2.80 -3.70
CA GLN A 53 5.06 -2.32 -4.03
C GLN A 53 4.94 -1.71 -5.44
N LEU A 54 6.05 -1.36 -6.12
CA LEU A 54 5.99 -1.02 -7.54
C LEU A 54 5.56 -2.19 -8.42
N VAL A 55 5.91 -3.42 -8.03
CA VAL A 55 5.57 -4.64 -8.79
C VAL A 55 4.05 -4.84 -8.92
N PRO A 56 3.24 -4.85 -7.84
CA PRO A 56 1.79 -4.92 -7.97
C PRO A 56 1.22 -3.71 -8.70
N CYS A 57 1.72 -2.48 -8.45
CA CYS A 57 1.19 -1.29 -9.13
C CYS A 57 1.38 -1.36 -10.65
N LEU A 58 2.58 -1.69 -11.12
CA LEU A 58 2.85 -1.78 -12.56
C LEU A 58 2.22 -3.03 -13.18
N GLY A 59 2.29 -4.17 -12.49
CA GLY A 59 1.70 -5.42 -12.94
C GLY A 59 0.18 -5.32 -13.10
N PHE A 60 -0.53 -4.78 -12.11
CA PHE A 60 -1.97 -4.58 -12.22
C PHE A 60 -2.35 -3.46 -13.19
N ALA A 61 -1.53 -2.40 -13.33
CA ALA A 61 -1.77 -1.39 -14.36
C ALA A 61 -1.78 -2.01 -15.77
N LEU A 62 -0.77 -2.83 -16.09
CA LEU A 62 -0.66 -3.50 -17.38
C LEU A 62 -1.75 -4.59 -17.54
N HIS A 63 -2.01 -5.38 -16.49
CA HIS A 63 -3.09 -6.37 -16.47
C HIS A 63 -4.46 -5.74 -16.82
N PHE A 64 -4.85 -4.68 -16.13
CA PHE A 64 -6.13 -4.02 -16.36
C PHE A 64 -6.19 -3.30 -17.71
N ALA A 65 -5.05 -2.81 -18.23
CA ALA A 65 -5.01 -2.28 -19.60
C ALA A 65 -5.35 -3.38 -20.62
N MET A 66 -4.82 -4.60 -20.45
CA MET A 66 -5.11 -5.73 -21.33
C MET A 66 -6.52 -6.30 -21.16
N VAL A 67 -7.09 -6.25 -19.96
CA VAL A 67 -8.47 -6.70 -19.67
C VAL A 67 -9.52 -5.68 -20.14
N GLY A 68 -9.10 -4.47 -20.54
CA GLY A 68 -10.02 -3.41 -20.99
C GLY A 68 -10.67 -2.66 -19.83
N ALA A 69 -9.99 -2.56 -18.68
CA ALA A 69 -10.42 -1.81 -17.50
C ALA A 69 -9.57 -0.52 -17.33
N PRO A 70 -9.76 0.52 -18.16
CA PRO A 70 -8.86 1.68 -18.24
C PRO A 70 -8.79 2.49 -16.95
N THR A 71 -9.89 2.62 -16.19
CA THR A 71 -9.86 3.29 -14.87
C THR A 71 -8.91 2.60 -13.91
N ALA A 72 -9.01 1.28 -13.77
CA ALA A 72 -8.15 0.54 -12.86
C ALA A 72 -6.70 0.54 -13.33
N ALA A 73 -6.47 0.48 -14.65
CA ALA A 73 -5.14 0.61 -15.22
C ALA A 73 -4.49 1.95 -14.86
N ALA A 74 -5.20 3.06 -15.11
CA ALA A 74 -4.72 4.41 -14.83
C ALA A 74 -4.52 4.67 -13.33
N LEU A 75 -5.41 4.18 -12.47
CA LEU A 75 -5.28 4.33 -11.02
C LEU A 75 -4.11 3.50 -10.45
N ASN A 76 -3.83 2.32 -10.99
CA ASN A 76 -2.65 1.55 -10.62
C ASN A 76 -1.34 2.21 -11.09
N ALA A 77 -1.34 2.82 -12.28
CA ALA A 77 -0.22 3.66 -12.74
C ALA A 77 -0.02 4.88 -11.84
N LEU A 78 -1.11 5.53 -11.41
CA LEU A 78 -1.08 6.62 -10.44
C LEU A 78 -0.52 6.17 -9.09
N ALA A 79 -0.87 4.96 -8.63
CA ALA A 79 -0.33 4.38 -7.42
C ALA A 79 1.18 4.11 -7.54
N ALA A 80 1.68 3.68 -8.71
CA ALA A 80 3.11 3.55 -8.97
C ALA A 80 3.81 4.90 -8.90
N LEU A 81 3.22 5.96 -9.50
CA LEU A 81 3.75 7.31 -9.40
C LEU A 81 3.83 7.79 -7.94
N GLN A 82 2.78 7.57 -7.13
CA GLN A 82 2.80 7.89 -5.70
C GLN A 82 3.99 7.21 -4.99
N VAL A 83 4.25 5.94 -5.31
CA VAL A 83 5.37 5.17 -4.72
C VAL A 83 6.72 5.76 -5.14
N LEU A 84 6.90 6.09 -6.42
CA LEU A 84 8.12 6.72 -6.93
C LEU A 84 8.39 8.07 -6.26
N VAL A 85 7.36 8.90 -6.15
CA VAL A 85 7.48 10.20 -5.48
C VAL A 85 7.77 10.02 -3.98
N ALA A 86 7.16 9.02 -3.32
CA ALA A 86 7.47 8.67 -1.94
C ALA A 86 8.92 8.19 -1.75
N LEU A 87 9.48 7.47 -2.73
CA LEU A 87 10.88 7.05 -2.72
C LEU A 87 11.84 8.24 -2.89
N ALA A 88 11.47 9.23 -3.73
CA ALA A 88 12.29 10.41 -3.99
C ALA A 88 12.27 11.42 -2.82
N LEU A 89 11.11 11.63 -2.19
CA LEU A 89 10.93 12.66 -1.16
C LEU A 89 11.11 12.15 0.29
N GLY A 90 11.33 10.85 0.47
CA GLY A 90 11.67 10.25 1.76
C GLY A 90 10.55 10.34 2.81
N THR A 91 10.90 10.67 4.05
CA THR A 91 9.98 10.69 5.21
C THR A 91 9.47 12.09 5.56
N SER A 92 9.60 13.07 4.65
CA SER A 92 9.25 14.44 4.99
C SER A 92 7.76 14.54 5.36
N PRO A 93 7.42 15.20 6.49
CA PRO A 93 6.05 15.31 6.97
C PRO A 93 5.16 16.10 6.01
N ALA A 94 5.76 16.97 5.18
CA ALA A 94 5.11 17.78 4.15
C ALA A 94 4.55 16.94 2.99
N PHE A 95 5.13 15.76 2.72
CA PHE A 95 4.66 14.89 1.64
C PHE A 95 3.30 14.25 1.90
N ARG A 96 2.79 14.33 3.14
CA ARG A 96 1.47 13.80 3.49
C ARG A 96 0.33 14.49 2.75
N LEU A 97 0.46 15.78 2.46
CA LEU A 97 -0.56 16.54 1.75
C LEU A 97 -0.76 16.03 0.30
N VAL A 98 0.28 15.45 -0.32
CA VAL A 98 0.20 14.89 -1.67
C VAL A 98 -0.81 13.75 -1.75
N TYR A 99 -0.97 12.94 -0.70
CA TYR A 99 -1.98 11.88 -0.66
C TYR A 99 -3.43 12.40 -0.57
N LEU A 100 -3.63 13.65 -0.10
CA LEU A 100 -4.94 14.28 -0.10
C LEU A 100 -5.20 15.00 -1.42
N LEU A 101 -4.19 15.67 -1.98
CA LEU A 101 -4.28 16.35 -3.27
C LEU A 101 -4.47 15.38 -4.44
N ILE A 102 -4.20 14.09 -4.25
CA ILE A 102 -4.46 13.07 -5.27
C ILE A 102 -5.94 12.70 -5.41
N LEU A 103 -6.78 12.98 -4.42
CA LEU A 103 -8.22 12.65 -4.46
C LEU A 103 -8.95 13.30 -5.65
N PRO A 104 -8.79 14.61 -5.96
CA PRO A 104 -9.36 15.18 -7.17
C PRO A 104 -8.77 14.57 -8.45
N VAL A 105 -7.50 14.16 -8.44
CA VAL A 105 -6.86 13.48 -9.58
C VAL A 105 -7.50 12.11 -9.81
N ILE A 106 -7.78 11.34 -8.75
CA ILE A 106 -8.49 10.05 -8.84
C ILE A 106 -9.88 10.25 -9.45
N ALA A 107 -10.62 11.28 -9.00
CA ALA A 107 -11.94 11.60 -9.53
C ALA A 107 -11.87 11.99 -11.03
N ALA A 108 -10.88 12.80 -11.41
CA ALA A 108 -10.66 13.18 -12.81
C ALA A 108 -10.30 11.98 -13.69
N VAL A 109 -9.38 11.11 -13.23
CA VAL A 109 -9.02 9.87 -13.93
C VAL A 109 -10.25 8.98 -14.12
N MET A 110 -11.05 8.79 -13.07
CA MET A 110 -12.30 8.02 -13.16
C MET A 110 -13.26 8.63 -14.19
N ALA A 111 -13.44 9.94 -14.19
CA ALA A 111 -14.33 10.62 -15.13
C ALA A 111 -13.86 10.47 -16.59
N MET A 112 -12.55 10.59 -16.85
CA MET A 112 -11.96 10.46 -18.19
C MET A 112 -11.93 9.02 -18.72
N THR A 113 -11.90 8.03 -17.83
CA THR A 113 -11.75 6.61 -18.20
C THR A 113 -12.99 5.79 -17.88
N TRP A 114 -14.13 6.44 -17.71
CA TRP A 114 -15.35 5.85 -17.20
C TRP A 114 -15.83 4.65 -18.04
N THR A 115 -16.01 3.50 -17.40
CA THR A 115 -16.60 2.30 -18.02
C THR A 115 -17.78 1.73 -17.22
N GLY A 116 -18.32 2.52 -16.29
CA GLY A 116 -19.47 2.14 -15.46
C GLY A 116 -19.09 1.79 -14.03
N LEU A 117 -19.87 0.89 -13.43
CA LEU A 117 -19.75 0.53 -12.01
C LEU A 117 -18.34 0.06 -11.59
N PRO A 118 -17.58 -0.72 -12.40
CA PRO A 118 -16.21 -1.09 -12.03
C PRO A 118 -15.29 0.11 -11.78
N SER A 119 -15.47 1.21 -12.50
CA SER A 119 -14.69 2.45 -12.33
C SER A 119 -14.89 3.07 -10.94
N VAL A 120 -16.13 3.04 -10.42
CA VAL A 120 -16.46 3.55 -9.08
C VAL A 120 -15.72 2.79 -8.00
N PHE A 121 -15.76 1.46 -8.07
CA PHE A 121 -15.10 0.60 -7.09
C PHE A 121 -13.57 0.73 -7.12
N ALA A 122 -12.98 0.83 -8.32
CA ALA A 122 -11.55 1.09 -8.46
C ALA A 122 -11.15 2.46 -7.88
N ALA A 123 -11.92 3.51 -8.18
CA ALA A 123 -11.68 4.85 -7.67
C ALA A 123 -11.82 4.93 -6.13
N ALA A 124 -12.87 4.32 -5.58
CA ALA A 124 -13.10 4.26 -4.14
C ALA A 124 -11.97 3.48 -3.44
N GLY A 125 -11.58 2.32 -3.97
CA GLY A 125 -10.46 1.54 -3.47
C GLY A 125 -9.15 2.34 -3.48
N MET A 126 -8.84 3.04 -4.58
CA MET A 126 -7.64 3.87 -4.69
C MET A 126 -7.65 5.08 -3.74
N ALA A 127 -8.81 5.72 -3.56
CA ALA A 127 -8.98 6.83 -2.61
C ALA A 127 -8.73 6.37 -1.17
N LEU A 128 -9.30 5.23 -0.78
CA LEU A 128 -9.07 4.63 0.55
C LEU A 128 -7.62 4.18 0.75
N ILE A 129 -6.96 3.64 -0.28
CA ILE A 129 -5.52 3.33 -0.24
C ILE A 129 -4.69 4.61 -0.02
N SER A 130 -5.02 5.69 -0.71
CA SER A 130 -4.34 6.98 -0.54
C SER A 130 -4.55 7.54 0.87
N LEU A 131 -5.78 7.44 1.40
CA LEU A 131 -6.08 7.82 2.77
C LEU A 131 -5.36 6.95 3.81
N ALA A 132 -5.23 5.64 3.56
CA ALA A 132 -4.48 4.76 4.45
C ALA A 132 -3.00 5.20 4.49
N ARG A 133 -2.39 5.48 3.33
CA ARG A 133 -1.00 5.95 3.22
C ARG A 133 -0.74 7.28 3.92
N TYR A 134 -1.78 8.11 4.08
CA TYR A 134 -1.73 9.35 4.86
C TYR A 134 -1.59 9.10 6.38
N GLN A 135 -2.10 7.98 6.89
CA GLN A 135 -2.11 7.66 8.32
C GLN A 135 -0.70 7.38 8.86
N THR A 136 -0.39 7.87 10.06
CA THR A 136 0.88 7.60 10.76
C THR A 136 0.83 6.32 11.60
N GLY A 137 -0.35 5.95 12.10
CA GLY A 137 -0.56 4.77 12.94
C GLY A 137 -0.72 3.50 12.11
N VAL A 138 0.06 2.47 12.43
CA VAL A 138 0.00 1.16 11.75
C VAL A 138 -1.40 0.53 11.88
N ALA A 139 -2.03 0.62 13.05
CA ALA A 139 -3.38 0.08 13.25
C ALA A 139 -4.44 0.78 12.39
N VAL A 140 -4.38 2.11 12.29
CA VAL A 140 -5.32 2.92 11.47
C VAL A 140 -5.09 2.65 9.98
N PHE A 141 -3.83 2.55 9.55
CA PHE A 141 -3.47 2.15 8.19
C PHE A 141 -4.10 0.79 7.83
N ARG A 142 -3.92 -0.23 8.68
CA ARG A 142 -4.46 -1.58 8.46
C ARG A 142 -5.98 -1.59 8.47
N GLY A 143 -6.62 -0.87 9.39
CA GLY A 143 -8.08 -0.74 9.43
C GLY A 143 -8.64 -0.10 8.15
N THR A 144 -7.98 0.93 7.63
CA THR A 144 -8.38 1.58 6.36
C THR A 144 -8.21 0.65 5.17
N MET A 145 -7.13 -0.14 5.14
CA MET A 145 -6.93 -1.18 4.11
C MET A 145 -8.04 -2.24 4.11
N LEU A 146 -8.58 -2.61 5.27
CA LEU A 146 -9.70 -3.56 5.35
C LEU A 146 -11.01 -3.02 4.74
N VAL A 147 -11.13 -1.70 4.58
CA VAL A 147 -12.25 -1.07 3.85
C VAL A 147 -11.90 -0.92 2.36
N ALA A 148 -10.64 -0.62 2.05
CA ALA A 148 -10.19 -0.43 0.67
C ALA A 148 -10.20 -1.71 -0.16
N LEU A 149 -9.74 -2.83 0.43
CA LEU A 149 -9.58 -4.10 -0.29
C LEU A 149 -10.91 -4.71 -0.75
N PRO A 150 -12.02 -4.66 0.01
CA PRO A 150 -13.34 -5.04 -0.51
C PRO A 150 -13.76 -4.24 -1.75
N CYS A 151 -13.45 -2.95 -1.84
CA CYS A 151 -13.74 -2.17 -3.05
C CYS A 151 -12.98 -2.71 -4.27
N TRP A 152 -11.68 -2.99 -4.11
CA TRP A 152 -10.87 -3.60 -5.16
C TRP A 152 -11.35 -5.01 -5.51
N PHE A 153 -11.76 -5.81 -4.52
CA PHE A 153 -12.27 -7.15 -4.73
C PHE A 153 -13.54 -7.12 -5.60
N VAL A 154 -14.49 -6.24 -5.26
CA VAL A 154 -15.71 -6.08 -6.07
C VAL A 154 -15.38 -5.61 -7.49
N HIS A 155 -14.46 -4.66 -7.65
CA HIS A 155 -13.95 -4.28 -8.97
C HIS A 155 -13.43 -5.51 -9.74
N ASN A 156 -12.56 -6.30 -9.10
CA ASN A 156 -11.93 -7.49 -9.68
C ASN A 156 -12.94 -8.57 -10.05
N CYS A 157 -14.00 -8.77 -9.27
CA CYS A 157 -15.12 -9.63 -9.64
C CYS A 157 -15.85 -9.13 -10.89
N LEU A 158 -16.11 -7.83 -10.99
CA LEU A 158 -16.84 -7.25 -12.12
C LEU A 158 -16.04 -7.31 -13.43
N VAL A 159 -14.71 -7.18 -13.38
CA VAL A 159 -13.85 -7.27 -14.57
C VAL A 159 -13.30 -8.68 -14.84
N GLY A 160 -13.60 -9.65 -13.98
CA GLY A 160 -13.15 -11.05 -14.12
C GLY A 160 -11.66 -11.26 -13.85
N SER A 161 -11.03 -10.45 -13.00
CA SER A 161 -9.61 -10.56 -12.66
C SER A 161 -9.37 -11.55 -11.51
N ILE A 162 -9.09 -12.81 -11.83
CA ILE A 162 -8.69 -13.84 -10.85
C ILE A 162 -7.47 -13.43 -10.02
N PRO A 163 -6.33 -12.99 -10.61
CA PRO A 163 -5.15 -12.59 -9.83
C PRO A 163 -5.44 -11.39 -8.91
N GLY A 164 -6.30 -10.46 -9.34
CA GLY A 164 -6.76 -9.35 -8.51
C GLY A 164 -7.54 -9.83 -7.30
N MET A 165 -8.52 -10.72 -7.50
CA MET A 165 -9.32 -11.31 -6.43
C MET A 165 -8.47 -12.04 -5.38
N VAL A 166 -7.51 -12.85 -5.82
CA VAL A 166 -6.59 -13.58 -4.91
C VAL A 166 -5.69 -12.61 -4.14
N SER A 167 -5.18 -11.57 -4.80
CA SER A 167 -4.38 -10.53 -4.17
C SER A 167 -5.16 -9.81 -3.05
N ASP A 168 -6.41 -9.42 -3.32
CA ASP A 168 -7.24 -8.71 -2.35
C ASP A 168 -7.61 -9.58 -1.15
N LEU A 169 -8.01 -10.83 -1.38
CA LEU A 169 -8.30 -11.78 -0.30
C LEU A 169 -7.08 -12.03 0.58
N THR A 170 -5.90 -12.18 -0.03
CA THR A 170 -4.64 -12.32 0.71
C THR A 170 -4.37 -11.06 1.53
N GLY A 171 -4.54 -9.88 0.93
CA GLY A 171 -4.39 -8.61 1.62
C GLY A 171 -5.32 -8.50 2.83
N ILE A 172 -6.59 -8.90 2.68
CA ILE A 172 -7.59 -8.88 3.77
C ILE A 172 -7.14 -9.82 4.88
N ALA A 173 -6.82 -11.07 4.55
CA ALA A 173 -6.39 -12.08 5.52
C ALA A 173 -5.15 -11.62 6.31
N VAL A 174 -4.14 -11.09 5.62
CA VAL A 174 -2.89 -10.61 6.25
C VAL A 174 -3.15 -9.41 7.16
N ASN A 175 -3.97 -8.44 6.73
CA ASN A 175 -4.28 -7.27 7.54
C ASN A 175 -5.09 -7.63 8.79
N VAL A 176 -6.06 -8.55 8.68
CA VAL A 176 -6.80 -9.08 9.83
C VAL A 176 -5.85 -9.82 10.78
N TRP A 177 -5.07 -10.76 10.27
CA TRP A 177 -4.14 -11.56 11.10
C TRP A 177 -3.17 -10.69 11.89
N ARG A 178 -2.57 -9.67 11.26
CA ARG A 178 -1.67 -8.72 11.93
C ARG A 178 -2.38 -7.90 13.00
N LEU A 179 -3.58 -7.37 12.72
CA LEU A 179 -4.37 -6.61 13.69
C LEU A 179 -4.76 -7.45 14.91
N LEU A 180 -5.06 -8.74 14.72
CA LEU A 180 -5.37 -9.65 15.82
C LEU A 180 -4.11 -10.01 16.63
N SER A 181 -2.99 -10.28 15.95
CA SER A 181 -1.71 -10.63 16.59
C SER A 181 -1.14 -9.48 17.42
N ASP A 182 -1.28 -8.25 16.96
CA ASP A 182 -0.81 -7.06 17.69
C ASP A 182 -1.66 -6.79 18.96
N ARG A 183 -2.89 -7.29 19.03
CA ARG A 183 -3.78 -7.17 20.20
C ARG A 183 -3.48 -8.21 21.28
N THR A 184 -2.97 -9.38 20.90
CA THR A 184 -2.64 -10.48 21.81
C THR A 184 -1.19 -10.45 22.33
N ALA A 185 -0.33 -9.59 21.76
CA ALA A 185 1.03 -9.42 22.26
C ALA A 185 1.02 -8.85 23.71
N PRO A 186 1.72 -9.49 24.67
CA PRO A 186 1.86 -8.95 26.02
C PRO A 186 2.45 -7.54 25.97
N ARG A 187 1.78 -6.57 26.60
CA ARG A 187 2.30 -5.19 26.69
C ARG A 187 3.63 -5.25 27.45
N PRO A 188 4.74 -4.75 26.89
CA PRO A 188 6.00 -4.73 27.62
C PRO A 188 5.81 -3.94 28.93
N PRO A 189 6.39 -4.39 30.04
CA PRO A 189 6.28 -3.68 31.30
C PRO A 189 6.73 -2.24 31.09
N THR A 190 5.89 -1.30 31.50
CA THR A 190 6.23 0.13 31.54
C THR A 190 7.57 0.25 32.27
N GLN A 191 8.63 0.65 31.57
CA GLN A 191 9.88 1.04 32.23
C GLN A 191 9.56 2.31 33.04
N THR A 192 9.16 2.12 34.29
CA THR A 192 9.34 3.11 35.34
C THR A 192 10.85 3.22 35.52
N GLY A 193 11.48 4.17 34.83
CA GLY A 193 12.88 4.47 35.03
C GLY A 193 13.14 4.75 36.52
N PRO A 194 14.30 4.35 37.08
CA PRO A 194 14.62 4.66 38.46
C PRO A 194 14.58 6.18 38.65
N THR A 195 13.82 6.62 39.64
CA THR A 195 13.88 7.99 40.17
C THR A 195 15.36 8.35 40.38
N PRO A 196 15.86 9.46 39.81
CA PRO A 196 17.21 9.91 40.09
C PRO A 196 17.26 10.45 41.53
N THR A 197 17.49 9.56 42.50
CA THR A 197 17.86 9.92 43.87
C THR A 197 19.39 9.95 43.95
N GLY A 198 19.99 10.93 43.28
CA GLY A 198 21.40 11.26 43.43
C GLY A 198 21.52 12.74 43.81
N PRO A 199 22.30 13.10 44.85
CA PRO A 199 22.42 14.49 45.26
C PRO A 199 23.09 15.33 44.17
N THR A 200 22.53 16.52 43.95
CA THR A 200 23.03 17.55 43.05
C THR A 200 24.48 17.92 43.40
N PRO A 201 25.46 17.87 42.48
CA PRO A 201 26.77 18.43 42.74
C PRO A 201 26.67 19.95 42.62
N THR A 202 26.60 20.65 43.75
CA THR A 202 26.85 22.10 43.82
C THR A 202 28.35 22.32 43.90
N GLY A 203 29.00 22.59 42.77
CA GLY A 203 30.40 23.02 42.72
C GLY A 203 30.58 24.06 41.62
N PRO A 204 31.13 25.26 41.90
CA PRO A 204 31.38 26.26 40.89
C PRO A 204 32.48 25.82 39.92
N THR A 205 32.20 25.94 38.63
CA THR A 205 33.13 25.68 37.53
C THR A 205 34.31 26.65 37.60
N PRO A 206 35.58 26.20 37.59
CA PRO A 206 36.71 27.11 37.49
C PRO A 206 36.79 27.74 36.09
N MET A 207 36.88 29.07 36.04
CA MET A 207 37.21 29.82 34.83
C MET A 207 38.63 29.48 34.34
N PRO A 208 38.86 29.35 33.02
CA PRO A 208 40.21 29.23 32.48
C PRO A 208 40.96 30.57 32.55
N PRO A 209 42.29 30.56 32.77
CA PRO A 209 43.07 31.79 32.89
C PRO A 209 43.29 32.45 31.53
N THR A 210 43.01 33.74 31.46
CA THR A 210 43.47 34.66 30.42
C THR A 210 44.91 35.10 30.69
N ALA A 211 45.84 34.72 29.82
CA ALA A 211 47.14 35.36 29.55
C ALA A 211 47.86 34.47 28.52
N GLY A 212 48.59 34.94 27.52
CA GLY A 212 49.12 36.26 27.21
C GLY A 212 50.03 36.10 25.99
N GLU A 213 50.26 37.21 25.32
CA GLU A 213 51.05 37.39 24.12
C GLU A 213 52.50 36.86 24.23
N ALA A 214 53.06 36.37 23.10
CA ALA A 214 54.44 36.61 22.62
C ALA A 214 54.65 35.81 21.31
N LYS A 215 54.73 36.44 20.13
CA LYS A 215 55.89 37.08 19.47
C LYS A 215 56.98 36.11 18.93
N LEU A 216 57.22 36.25 17.61
CA LEU A 216 58.43 35.92 16.81
C LEU A 216 58.80 34.42 16.69
N SER A 217 59.15 33.87 15.53
CA SER A 217 59.70 34.39 14.27
C SER A 217 59.20 33.58 13.07
#